data_AF-A0A2N1SJ27-F1
#
_entry.id   AF-A0A2N1SJ27-F1
#
_cell.length_a   1.000
_cell.length_b   1.000
_cell.length_c   1.000
_cell.angle_alpha   90.00
_cell.angle_beta   90.00
_cell.angle_gamma   90.00
#
_symmetry.space_group_name_H-M   'P 1'
#
loop_
_entity.id
_entity.type
_entity.pdbx_description
1 polymer ?
#
loop_
_entity_poly.entity_id
_entity_poly.type
_entity_poly.pdbx_seq_one_letter_code
_entity_poly.pdbx_strand_id
1 'polypeptide(L)'
;MKRMLILGACMMMLSTASLFACEFNYTLVDQSGNTMQVTPSKPMVLKQGESYSFEISFYEDHRNCVVPPSDTLFMIDGARWRPLRDSQGLVLGGTMEWKENSSRLNTGFTSFTALLPGTYSLEVMRVCDKGGYTAELIFEVPG
;
A
#
# COMPACT_ATOMS: atom_id res chain seq x y z
N MET A 1 59.97 -19.07 18.81
CA MET A 1 59.03 -20.12 18.41
C MET A 1 57.61 -19.56 18.43
N LYS A 2 56.92 -19.70 17.29
CA LYS A 2 55.47 -19.64 17.01
C LYS A 2 54.60 -18.53 17.65
N ARG A 3 54.29 -17.57 16.78
CA ARG A 3 53.05 -16.78 16.72
C ARG A 3 51.81 -17.70 16.77
N MET A 4 50.78 -17.34 17.53
CA MET A 4 49.40 -17.75 17.20
C MET A 4 48.44 -16.60 17.51
N LEU A 5 47.90 -16.04 16.43
CA LEU A 5 46.79 -15.11 16.37
C LEU A 5 45.52 -15.80 16.89
N ILE A 6 44.85 -15.20 17.88
CA ILE A 6 43.44 -15.48 18.15
C ILE A 6 42.65 -14.48 17.31
N LEU A 7 42.27 -14.91 16.11
CA LEU A 7 41.32 -14.22 15.26
C LEU A 7 39.94 -14.35 15.91
N GLY A 8 39.47 -13.29 16.55
CA GLY A 8 38.09 -13.17 17.01
C GLY A 8 37.17 -13.08 15.80
N ALA A 9 36.49 -14.19 15.50
CA ALA A 9 35.42 -14.27 14.53
C ALA A 9 34.24 -13.43 15.02
N CYS A 10 34.25 -12.14 14.70
CA CYS A 10 33.09 -11.27 14.85
C CYS A 10 32.08 -11.67 13.76
N MET A 11 31.18 -12.55 14.17
CA MET A 11 30.05 -13.08 13.42
C MET A 11 29.17 -11.90 12.99
N MET A 12 29.45 -11.34 11.82
CA MET A 12 28.54 -10.44 11.12
C MET A 12 27.31 -11.28 10.74
N MET A 13 26.30 -11.26 11.61
CA MET A 13 24.96 -11.66 11.24
C MET A 13 24.47 -10.65 10.19
N LEU A 14 24.77 -10.96 8.92
CA LEU A 14 24.09 -10.37 7.78
C LEU A 14 22.62 -10.75 7.92
N SER A 15 21.83 -9.84 8.48
CA SER A 15 20.40 -9.83 8.33
C SER A 15 20.08 -9.72 6.85
N THR A 16 19.90 -10.86 6.18
CA THR A 16 19.23 -10.92 4.89
C THR A 16 17.79 -10.48 5.13
N ALA A 17 17.54 -9.17 5.01
CA ALA A 17 16.20 -8.64 4.87
C ALA A 17 15.52 -9.45 3.77
N SER A 18 14.34 -10.00 4.08
CA SER A 18 13.51 -10.83 3.24
C SER A 18 13.30 -10.18 1.86
N LEU A 19 14.07 -10.63 0.86
CA LEU A 19 14.01 -10.20 -0.56
C LEU A 19 12.81 -10.80 -1.31
N PHE A 20 11.72 -11.08 -0.60
CA PHE A 20 10.52 -11.72 -1.15
C PHE A 20 9.32 -11.09 -0.46
N ALA A 21 8.99 -9.87 -0.85
CA ALA A 21 7.76 -9.21 -0.46
C ALA A 21 7.29 -8.44 -1.69
N CYS A 22 6.04 -8.68 -2.10
CA CYS A 22 5.44 -7.98 -3.24
C CYS A 22 5.74 -6.48 -3.14
N GLU A 23 6.27 -5.90 -4.21
CA GLU A 23 6.56 -4.47 -4.25
C GLU A 23 5.29 -3.72 -4.65
N PHE A 24 4.85 -2.78 -3.83
CA PHE A 24 3.65 -1.98 -4.07
C PHE A 24 3.99 -0.52 -4.33
N ASN A 25 3.32 0.06 -5.32
CA ASN A 25 3.34 1.48 -5.64
C ASN A 25 1.92 2.03 -5.57
N TYR A 26 1.80 3.26 -5.08
CA TYR A 26 0.53 3.93 -4.83
C TYR A 26 0.56 5.32 -5.44
N THR A 27 -0.47 5.66 -6.18
CA THR A 27 -0.55 6.92 -6.89
C THR A 27 -1.94 7.51 -6.75
N LEU A 28 -1.99 8.82 -6.49
CA LEU A 28 -3.21 9.61 -6.60
C LEU A 28 -3.13 10.52 -7.81
N VAL A 29 -4.27 10.73 -8.46
CA VAL A 29 -4.45 11.78 -9.46
C VAL A 29 -5.55 12.70 -8.96
N ASP A 30 -5.24 13.99 -8.82
CA ASP A 30 -6.17 15.02 -8.36
C ASP A 30 -7.14 15.46 -9.48
N GLN A 31 -8.10 16.36 -9.18
CA GLN A 31 -9.09 16.80 -10.18
C GLN A 31 -8.47 17.63 -11.31
N SER A 32 -7.27 18.18 -11.10
CA SER A 32 -6.52 18.92 -12.10
C SER A 32 -5.67 18.00 -13.00
N GLY A 33 -5.66 16.70 -12.71
CA GLY A 33 -4.84 15.71 -13.43
C GLY A 33 -3.40 15.61 -12.91
N ASN A 34 -3.07 16.22 -11.77
CA ASN A 34 -1.73 16.13 -11.19
C ASN A 34 -1.54 14.77 -10.51
N THR A 35 -0.43 14.12 -10.83
CA THR A 35 -0.05 12.83 -10.26
C THR A 35 0.80 13.01 -9.00
N MET A 36 0.44 12.28 -7.94
CA MET A 36 1.12 12.32 -6.64
C MET A 36 1.45 10.89 -6.19
N GLN A 37 2.72 10.63 -5.83
CA GLN A 37 3.12 9.36 -5.27
C GLN A 37 2.74 9.30 -3.78
N VAL A 38 1.99 8.28 -3.38
CA VAL A 38 1.69 8.02 -1.97
C VAL A 38 2.79 7.13 -1.40
N THR A 39 3.47 7.63 -0.37
CA THR A 39 4.49 6.85 0.34
C THR A 39 3.87 6.30 1.62
N PRO A 40 3.90 4.97 1.85
CA PRO A 40 3.43 4.39 3.10
C PRO A 40 3.99 5.07 4.34
N SER A 41 3.13 5.23 5.36
CA SER A 41 3.42 5.85 6.66
C SER A 41 3.89 7.30 6.61
N LYS A 42 3.83 7.97 5.44
CA LYS A 42 4.05 9.41 5.32
C LYS A 42 2.70 10.10 5.08
N PRO A 43 2.32 11.08 5.91
CA PRO A 43 1.10 11.84 5.68
C PRO A 43 1.09 12.52 4.31
N MET A 44 -0.05 12.42 3.63
CA MET A 44 -0.35 13.15 2.41
C MET A 44 -1.57 14.05 2.65
N VAL A 45 -1.42 15.33 2.35
CA VAL A 45 -2.49 16.31 2.50
C VAL A 45 -3.40 16.26 1.27
N LEU A 46 -4.69 16.03 1.51
CA LEU A 46 -5.77 16.10 0.53
C LEU A 46 -6.59 17.36 0.78
N LYS A 47 -7.26 17.86 -0.25
CA LYS A 47 -8.19 18.99 -0.12
C LYS A 47 -9.60 18.48 0.15
N GLN A 48 -10.26 19.10 1.12
CA GLN A 48 -11.66 18.76 1.42
C GLN A 48 -12.56 19.03 0.19
N GLY A 49 -13.47 18.10 -0.07
CA GLY A 49 -14.41 18.12 -1.20
C GLY A 49 -13.80 17.68 -2.54
N GLU A 50 -12.48 17.49 -2.62
CA GLU A 50 -11.83 17.06 -3.84
C GLU A 50 -11.97 15.54 -4.03
N SER A 51 -12.07 15.12 -5.30
CA SER A 51 -12.09 13.72 -5.72
C SER A 51 -10.75 13.32 -6.31
N TYR A 52 -10.29 12.14 -5.94
CA TYR A 52 -9.01 11.59 -6.37
C TYR A 52 -9.23 10.26 -7.08
N SER A 53 -8.49 10.03 -8.16
CA SER A 53 -8.30 8.68 -8.68
C SER A 53 -7.16 8.02 -7.90
N PHE A 54 -7.41 6.82 -7.38
CA PHE A 54 -6.43 6.03 -6.65
C PHE A 54 -6.01 4.83 -7.49
N GLU A 55 -4.72 4.76 -7.76
CA GLU A 55 -4.07 3.64 -8.41
C GLU A 55 -3.15 2.94 -7.41
N ILE A 56 -3.24 1.61 -7.40
CA ILE A 56 -2.32 0.72 -6.71
C ILE A 56 -1.73 -0.22 -7.74
N SER A 57 -0.41 -0.34 -7.82
CA SER A 57 0.23 -1.39 -8.61
C SER A 57 1.12 -2.24 -7.74
N PHE A 58 1.19 -3.54 -8.03
CA PHE A 58 2.15 -4.40 -7.35
C PHE A 58 2.78 -5.41 -8.28
N TYR A 59 4.06 -5.69 -8.00
CA TYR A 59 4.81 -6.78 -8.60
C TYR A 59 4.89 -7.96 -7.63
N GLU A 60 4.40 -9.12 -8.07
CA GLU A 60 4.49 -10.37 -7.33
C GLU A 60 5.88 -11.00 -7.50
N ASP A 61 6.62 -11.08 -6.40
CA ASP A 61 7.96 -11.67 -6.35
C ASP A 61 8.02 -13.03 -5.62
N HIS A 62 6.90 -13.45 -5.02
CA HIS A 62 6.74 -14.69 -4.25
C HIS A 62 6.70 -16.00 -5.09
N ARG A 63 7.00 -15.94 -6.39
CA ARG A 63 7.06 -17.08 -7.34
C ARG A 63 5.86 -18.03 -7.20
N ASN A 64 4.75 -17.73 -7.88
CA ASN A 64 3.46 -18.45 -7.81
C ASN A 64 2.73 -18.19 -6.49
N CYS A 65 2.50 -16.92 -6.16
CA CYS A 65 1.44 -16.54 -5.24
C CYS A 65 0.10 -16.78 -5.96
N VAL A 66 -0.70 -17.71 -5.46
CA VAL A 66 -2.01 -18.02 -6.08
C VAL A 66 -3.11 -17.06 -5.65
N VAL A 67 -2.78 -16.05 -4.84
CA VAL A 67 -3.73 -15.08 -4.31
C VAL A 67 -4.13 -14.13 -5.44
N PRO A 68 -5.41 -14.02 -5.81
CA PRO A 68 -5.86 -13.04 -6.80
C PRO A 68 -5.57 -11.60 -6.36
N PRO A 69 -5.37 -10.64 -7.27
CA PRO A 69 -5.23 -9.23 -6.91
C PRO A 69 -6.47 -8.70 -6.15
N SER A 70 -7.66 -9.20 -6.50
CA SER A 70 -8.94 -8.86 -5.86
C SER A 70 -9.04 -9.18 -4.37
N ASP A 71 -8.17 -10.06 -3.87
CA ASP A 71 -8.16 -10.46 -2.45
C ASP A 71 -7.38 -9.45 -1.58
N THR A 72 -6.78 -8.44 -2.20
CA THR A 72 -6.19 -7.30 -1.46
C THR A 72 -7.31 -6.54 -0.73
N LEU A 73 -7.16 -6.43 0.59
CA LEU A 73 -8.11 -5.76 1.47
C LEU A 73 -7.68 -4.30 1.66
N PHE A 74 -8.68 -3.42 1.63
CA PHE A 74 -8.55 -2.01 1.92
C PHE A 74 -9.41 -1.70 3.14
N MET A 75 -8.79 -1.22 4.21
CA MET A 75 -9.46 -0.89 5.47
C MET A 75 -9.21 0.58 5.78
N ILE A 76 -10.28 1.36 5.97
CA ILE A 76 -10.18 2.72 6.45
C ILE A 76 -10.59 2.73 7.93
N ASP A 77 -9.69 3.21 8.79
CA ASP A 77 -9.87 3.30 10.24
C ASP A 77 -10.38 1.97 10.87
N GLY A 78 -9.74 0.85 10.50
CA GLY A 78 -10.08 -0.47 11.02
C GLY A 78 -11.36 -1.10 10.46
N ALA A 79 -12.01 -0.49 9.46
CA ALA A 79 -13.19 -1.04 8.80
C ALA A 79 -13.02 -1.13 7.28
N ARG A 80 -13.57 -2.16 6.64
CA ARG A 80 -13.43 -2.35 5.19
C ARG A 80 -13.92 -1.13 4.42
N TRP A 81 -13.08 -0.61 3.53
CA TRP A 81 -13.40 0.51 2.66
C TRP A 81 -14.36 0.05 1.57
N ARG A 82 -15.58 0.60 1.58
CA ARG A 82 -16.68 0.18 0.71
C ARG A 82 -17.44 1.41 0.23
N PRO A 83 -18.07 1.36 -0.97
CA PRO A 83 -18.90 2.46 -1.44
C PRO A 83 -20.10 2.74 -0.52
N LEU A 84 -20.67 3.95 -0.63
CA LEU A 84 -21.93 4.35 0.01
C LEU A 84 -21.92 4.28 1.54
N ARG A 85 -20.77 4.55 2.15
CA ARG A 85 -20.65 4.69 3.60
C ARG A 85 -20.40 6.15 3.95
N ASP A 86 -21.49 6.93 3.93
CA ASP A 86 -21.50 8.40 4.08
C ASP A 86 -20.94 8.88 5.43
N SER A 87 -20.77 7.98 6.40
CA SER A 87 -20.12 8.27 7.68
C SER A 87 -18.58 8.25 7.61
N GLN A 88 -17.98 7.82 6.49
CA GLN A 88 -16.54 7.81 6.29
C GLN A 88 -16.09 9.14 5.68
N GLY A 89 -14.97 9.70 6.18
CA GLY A 89 -14.45 10.94 5.62
C GLY A 89 -13.81 10.78 4.24
N LEU A 90 -13.30 9.60 3.92
CA LEU A 90 -12.88 9.23 2.57
C LEU A 90 -13.95 8.35 1.92
N VAL A 91 -14.82 8.97 1.12
CA VAL A 91 -15.97 8.29 0.51
C VAL A 91 -15.56 7.63 -0.80
N LEU A 92 -15.61 6.30 -0.82
CA LEU A 92 -15.23 5.52 -1.99
C LEU A 92 -16.31 5.64 -3.09
N GLY A 93 -15.89 6.03 -4.31
CA GLY A 93 -16.76 6.21 -5.47
C GLY A 93 -17.15 4.89 -6.14
N GLY A 94 -16.34 3.84 -5.99
CA GLY A 94 -16.59 2.52 -6.57
C GLY A 94 -15.70 1.44 -5.97
N THR A 95 -16.03 0.17 -6.20
CA THR A 95 -15.13 -0.92 -5.82
C THR A 95 -13.82 -0.85 -6.59
N MET A 96 -12.73 -1.35 -6.02
CA MET A 96 -11.45 -1.47 -6.72
C MET A 96 -11.60 -2.36 -7.96
N GLU A 97 -11.28 -1.82 -9.13
CA GLU A 97 -11.23 -2.55 -10.40
C GLU A 97 -9.80 -2.99 -10.66
N TRP A 98 -9.60 -4.29 -10.91
CA TRP A 98 -8.27 -4.86 -11.11
C TRP A 98 -8.00 -5.18 -12.57
N LYS A 99 -6.78 -4.88 -13.01
CA LYS A 99 -6.22 -5.24 -14.30
C LYS A 99 -4.95 -6.04 -14.09
N GLU A 100 -4.94 -7.28 -14.59
CA GLU A 100 -3.75 -8.12 -14.65
C GLU A 100 -2.94 -7.74 -15.88
N ASN A 101 -1.90 -6.92 -15.70
CA ASN A 101 -1.06 -6.47 -16.82
C ASN A 101 -0.10 -7.58 -17.28
N SER A 102 0.31 -8.46 -16.37
CA SER A 102 1.09 -9.66 -16.65
C SER A 102 0.92 -10.68 -15.53
N SER A 103 1.54 -11.85 -15.66
CA SER A 103 1.57 -12.88 -14.60
C SER A 103 2.10 -12.43 -13.24
N ARG A 104 2.76 -11.26 -13.16
CA ARG A 104 3.32 -10.73 -11.91
C ARG A 104 2.98 -9.28 -11.64
N LEU A 105 2.54 -8.52 -12.64
CA LEU A 105 2.22 -7.10 -12.48
C LEU A 105 0.71 -6.92 -12.53
N ASN A 106 0.14 -6.42 -11.45
CA ASN A 106 -1.28 -6.14 -11.32
C ASN A 106 -1.48 -4.68 -10.93
N THR A 107 -2.54 -4.06 -11.47
CA THR A 107 -2.92 -2.69 -11.12
C THR A 107 -4.38 -2.64 -10.74
N GLY A 108 -4.69 -1.98 -9.63
CA GLY A 108 -6.02 -1.69 -9.15
C GLY A 108 -6.32 -0.19 -9.30
N PHE A 109 -7.56 0.12 -9.67
CA PHE A 109 -8.06 1.49 -9.83
C PHE A 109 -9.36 1.69 -9.07
N THR A 110 -9.49 2.83 -8.40
CA THR A 110 -10.77 3.33 -7.88
C THR A 110 -10.75 4.85 -7.82
N SER A 111 -11.84 5.46 -7.39
CA SER A 111 -11.91 6.87 -7.04
C SER A 111 -12.50 7.05 -5.65
N PHE A 112 -12.16 8.16 -4.99
CA PHE A 112 -12.78 8.54 -3.73
C PHE A 112 -12.83 10.06 -3.57
N THR A 113 -13.68 10.54 -2.67
CA THR A 113 -13.81 11.95 -2.31
C THR A 113 -13.38 12.15 -0.86
N ALA A 114 -12.53 13.15 -0.61
CA ALA A 114 -12.15 13.58 0.73
C ALA A 114 -13.23 14.50 1.33
N LEU A 115 -14.32 13.91 1.84
CA LEU A 115 -15.54 14.65 2.20
C LEU A 115 -15.44 15.39 3.53
N LEU A 116 -14.90 14.74 4.56
CA LEU A 116 -14.82 15.28 5.92
C LEU A 116 -13.37 15.62 6.29
N PRO A 117 -13.14 16.64 7.14
CA PRO A 117 -11.83 16.92 7.67
C PRO A 117 -11.41 15.86 8.69
N GLY A 118 -10.12 15.56 8.76
CA GLY A 118 -9.57 14.57 9.68
C GLY A 118 -8.28 13.93 9.18
N THR A 119 -7.75 13.01 9.98
CA THR A 119 -6.65 12.12 9.59
C THR A 119 -7.21 10.72 9.44
N TYR A 120 -6.97 10.12 8.28
CA TYR A 120 -7.49 8.79 7.93
C TYR A 120 -6.35 7.84 7.66
N SER A 121 -6.46 6.64 8.22
CA SER A 121 -5.53 5.54 7.96
C SER A 121 -6.16 4.54 7.01
N LEU A 122 -5.60 4.44 5.80
CA LEU A 122 -5.94 3.41 4.82
C LEU A 122 -4.94 2.27 4.90
N GLU A 123 -5.31 1.17 5.55
CA GLU A 123 -4.54 -0.06 5.55
C GLU A 123 -4.79 -0.85 4.26
N VAL A 124 -3.70 -1.22 3.60
CA VAL A 124 -3.68 -2.10 2.43
C VAL A 124 -3.06 -3.42 2.86
N MET A 125 -3.85 -4.48 2.84
CA MET A 125 -3.42 -5.81 3.26
C MET A 125 -3.57 -6.82 2.15
N ARG A 126 -2.50 -7.54 1.87
CA ARG A 126 -2.51 -8.70 0.98
C ARG A 126 -1.97 -9.89 1.74
N VAL A 127 -2.84 -10.80 2.12
CA VAL A 127 -2.45 -11.99 2.89
C VAL A 127 -2.08 -13.10 1.93
N CYS A 128 -0.90 -13.70 2.11
CA CYS A 128 -0.54 -14.94 1.44
C CYS A 128 0.35 -15.79 2.35
N ASP A 129 0.41 -17.10 2.09
CA ASP A 129 1.19 -18.06 2.88
C ASP A 129 2.71 -17.83 2.83
N LYS A 130 3.17 -16.90 1.99
CA LYS A 130 4.58 -16.60 1.73
C LYS A 130 5.07 -15.29 2.37
N GLY A 131 4.28 -14.68 3.26
CA GLY A 131 4.66 -13.49 4.03
C GLY A 131 3.67 -12.32 3.87
N GLY A 132 2.91 -12.31 2.78
CA GLY A 132 1.92 -11.27 2.50
C GLY A 132 2.55 -9.88 2.35
N TYR A 133 1.71 -8.87 2.51
CA TYR A 133 2.07 -7.47 2.50
C TYR A 133 1.07 -6.68 3.36
N THR A 134 1.55 -5.69 4.10
CA THR A 134 0.71 -4.73 4.79
C THR A 134 1.37 -3.36 4.74
N ALA A 135 0.59 -2.34 4.38
CA ALA A 135 1.01 -0.95 4.46
C ALA A 135 -0.12 -0.07 4.95
N GLU A 136 0.27 1.05 5.53
CA GLU A 136 -0.64 2.11 5.96
C GLU A 136 -0.41 3.35 5.11
N LEU A 137 -1.44 3.87 4.47
CA LEU A 137 -1.43 5.15 3.77
C LEU A 137 -2.15 6.17 4.64
N ILE A 138 -1.47 7.27 4.98
CA ILE A 138 -2.00 8.29 5.90
C ILE A 138 -2.46 9.50 5.07
N PHE A 139 -3.74 9.82 5.16
CA PHE A 139 -4.33 10.98 4.48
C PHE A 139 -4.82 12.01 5.49
N GLU A 140 -4.41 13.26 5.29
CA GLU A 140 -4.85 14.39 6.11
C GLU A 140 -5.75 15.29 5.27
N VAL A 141 -6.96 15.56 5.75
CA VAL A 141 -7.92 16.49 5.14
C VAL A 141 -8.05 17.68 6.09
N PRO A 142 -7.41 18.83 5.80
CA PRO A 142 -7.57 20.03 6.61
C PRO A 142 -9.01 20.53 6.55
N GLY A 143 -9.50 21.07 7.67
CA GLY A 143 -10.80 21.74 7.77
C GLY A 143 -10.71 23.25 7.59
#